data_AF-A0A9W9KRY8-F1
#
_entry.id   AF-A0A9W9KRY8-F1
#
_cell.length_a   1.000
_cell.length_b   1.000
_cell.length_c   1.000
_cell.angle_alpha   90.00
_cell.angle_beta   90.00
_cell.angle_gamma   90.00
#
_symmetry.space_group_name_H-M   'P 1'
#
loop_
_entity.id
_entity.type
_entity.pdbx_description
1 polymer ?
#
loop_
_entity_poly.entity_id
_entity_poly.type
_entity_poly.pdbx_seq_one_letter_code
_entity_poly.pdbx_strand_id
1 'polypeptide(L)'
;MSTTQFKLIFRVPPSHLEICKQAVFAAGAGTYPGGMYTEVSFEYLGMDQFRPSATSTPHTGQPGQLERVEEYQVETLCVGEKVMRDSVKALRRAHPYQQVVVEVVQLVDIGLDEDDRQ
;
A
#
# COMPACT_ATOMS: atom_id res chain seq x y z
N MET A 1 8.17 9.65 23.90
CA MET A 1 8.76 8.66 22.97
C MET A 1 8.25 9.00 21.59
N SER A 2 9.13 9.16 20.60
CA SER A 2 8.71 9.38 19.21
C SER A 2 7.95 8.14 18.72
N THR A 3 6.79 8.33 18.10
CA THR A 3 5.99 7.21 17.58
C THR A 3 6.57 6.79 16.24
N THR A 4 6.96 5.52 16.10
CA THR A 4 7.50 4.98 14.85
C THR A 4 6.47 5.11 13.73
N GLN A 5 6.89 5.60 12.56
CA GLN A 5 6.04 5.78 11.41
C GLN A 5 6.50 4.88 10.26
N PHE A 6 5.54 4.41 9.48
CA PHE A 6 5.79 3.58 8.31
C PHE A 6 5.01 4.13 7.13
N LYS A 7 5.59 4.05 5.93
CA LYS A 7 4.84 4.15 4.69
C LYS A 7 4.52 2.75 4.20
N LEU A 8 3.23 2.46 4.05
CA LEU A 8 2.73 1.26 3.39
C LEU A 8 2.56 1.57 1.90
N ILE A 9 3.19 0.76 1.06
CA ILE A 9 3.10 0.86 -0.40
C ILE A 9 2.57 -0.48 -0.94
N PHE A 10 1.58 -0.43 -1.81
CA PHE A 10 1.04 -1.63 -2.45
C PHE A 10 0.59 -1.35 -3.88
N ARG A 11 0.55 -2.40 -4.70
CA ARG A 11 0.04 -2.37 -6.07
C ARG A 11 -1.26 -3.13 -6.15
N VAL A 12 -2.23 -2.62 -6.91
CA VAL A 12 -3.58 -3.17 -7.01
C VAL A 12 -4.19 -2.88 -8.39
N PRO A 13 -4.95 -3.81 -9.00
CA PRO A 13 -5.66 -3.51 -10.24
C PRO A 13 -6.78 -2.48 -10.01
N PRO A 14 -7.14 -1.68 -11.04
CA PRO A 14 -8.20 -0.66 -10.95
C PRO A 14 -9.52 -1.17 -10.35
N SER A 15 -9.89 -2.43 -10.63
CA SER A 15 -11.12 -3.05 -10.14
C SER A 15 -11.20 -3.21 -8.62
N HIS A 16 -10.07 -3.21 -7.92
CA HIS A 16 -9.98 -3.42 -6.47
C HIS A 16 -9.33 -2.25 -5.72
N LEU A 17 -9.02 -1.15 -6.42
CA LEU A 17 -8.35 0.02 -5.83
C LEU A 17 -9.06 0.51 -4.57
N GLU A 18 -10.33 0.89 -4.70
CA GLU A 18 -11.10 1.47 -3.59
C GLU A 18 -11.39 0.46 -2.48
N ILE A 19 -11.63 -0.81 -2.84
CA ILE A 19 -11.84 -1.90 -1.86
C ILE A 19 -10.60 -2.06 -0.97
N CYS A 20 -9.41 -2.09 -1.57
CA CYS A 20 -8.15 -2.21 -0.85
C CYS A 20 -7.85 -0.96 0.00
N LYS A 21 -8.08 0.25 -0.52
CA LYS A 21 -7.91 1.51 0.22
C LYS A 21 -8.80 1.55 1.46
N GLN A 22 -10.10 1.28 1.30
CA GLN A 22 -11.04 1.23 2.41
C GLN A 22 -10.62 0.21 3.48
N ALA A 23 -10.13 -0.97 3.06
CA ALA A 23 -9.66 -1.98 4.00
C ALA A 23 -8.47 -1.52 4.85
N VAL A 24 -7.48 -0.84 4.25
CA VAL A 24 -6.33 -0.34 5.00
C VAL A 24 -6.69 0.88 5.86
N PHE A 25 -7.59 1.74 5.40
CA PHE A 25 -8.08 2.89 6.17
C PHE A 25 -8.88 2.44 7.39
N ALA A 26 -9.76 1.44 7.24
CA ALA A 26 -10.47 0.85 8.37
C ALA A 26 -9.53 0.20 9.41
N ALA A 27 -8.31 -0.19 9.00
CA ALA A 27 -7.26 -0.69 9.89
C ALA A 27 -6.42 0.44 10.55
N GLY A 28 -6.66 1.70 10.19
CA GLY A 28 -6.03 2.89 10.76
C GLY A 28 -4.91 3.50 9.92
N ALA A 29 -4.59 2.95 8.74
CA ALA A 29 -3.69 3.63 7.81
C ALA A 29 -4.31 4.93 7.29
N GLY A 30 -3.48 5.88 6.87
CA GLY A 30 -3.91 7.15 6.32
C GLY A 30 -4.43 8.15 7.35
N THR A 31 -4.39 7.83 8.64
CA THR A 31 -4.70 8.76 9.73
C THR A 31 -3.43 9.47 10.19
N TYR A 32 -3.40 10.79 10.04
CA TYR A 32 -2.29 11.61 10.50
C TYR A 32 -2.36 11.86 12.02
N PRO A 33 -1.23 12.15 12.69
CA PRO A 33 -1.22 12.47 14.12
C PRO A 33 -2.27 13.52 14.49
N GLY A 34 -2.96 13.32 15.61
CA GLY A 34 -4.06 14.18 16.05
C GLY A 34 -5.38 13.97 15.30
N GLY A 35 -5.44 13.09 14.29
CA GLY A 35 -6.67 12.75 13.56
C GLY A 35 -7.17 13.85 12.63
N MET A 36 -6.35 14.86 12.34
CA MET A 36 -6.72 16.03 11.53
C MET A 36 -7.01 15.67 10.06
N TYR A 37 -6.40 14.59 9.58
CA TYR A 37 -6.62 14.06 8.23
C TYR A 37 -6.74 12.54 8.34
N THR A 38 -7.72 11.99 7.63
CA THR A 38 -8.01 10.55 7.56
C THR A 38 -8.09 10.12 6.12
N GLU A 39 -7.90 8.83 5.86
CA GLU A 39 -7.98 8.25 4.51
C GLU A 39 -6.96 8.89 3.54
N VAL A 40 -5.83 9.38 4.06
CA VAL A 40 -4.79 9.99 3.26
C VAL A 40 -3.99 8.91 2.53
N SER A 41 -4.00 8.98 1.20
CA SER A 41 -3.12 8.19 0.34
C SER A 41 -2.68 9.00 -0.86
N PHE A 42 -1.51 8.66 -1.40
CA PHE A 42 -1.11 9.05 -2.74
C PHE A 42 -1.24 7.83 -3.66
N GLU A 43 -1.71 8.02 -4.88
CA GLU A 43 -1.82 6.93 -5.85
C GLU A 43 -1.49 7.40 -7.26
N TYR A 44 -1.00 6.47 -8.07
CA TYR A 44 -0.77 6.72 -9.49
C TYR A 44 -0.92 5.43 -10.29
N LEU A 45 -1.39 5.56 -11.52
CA LEU A 45 -1.54 4.47 -12.46
C LEU A 45 -0.20 4.16 -13.14
N GLY A 46 0.17 2.89 -13.13
CA GLY A 46 1.35 2.37 -13.82
C GLY A 46 1.03 1.07 -14.58
N MET A 47 2.07 0.49 -15.15
CA MET A 47 2.02 -0.81 -15.82
C MET A 47 2.91 -1.80 -15.08
N ASP A 48 2.32 -2.89 -14.62
CA ASP A 48 3.07 -4.03 -14.12
C ASP A 48 3.40 -5.00 -15.27
N GLN A 49 4.47 -5.78 -15.11
CA GLN A 49 4.91 -6.76 -16.11
C GLN A 49 5.35 -8.05 -15.44
N PHE A 50 4.71 -9.16 -15.80
CA PHE A 50 5.06 -10.48 -15.29
C PHE A 50 4.92 -11.56 -16.37
N ARG A 51 5.51 -12.73 -16.12
CA ARG A 51 5.39 -13.91 -16.98
C ARG A 51 4.99 -15.09 -16.10
N PRO A 52 3.72 -15.52 -16.12
CA PRO A 52 3.27 -16.65 -15.30
C PRO A 52 4.02 -17.93 -15.68
N SER A 53 4.39 -18.75 -14.70
CA SER A 53 4.97 -20.07 -14.95
C SER A 53 3.86 -21.11 -15.19
N ALA A 54 4.23 -22.30 -15.69
CA ALA A 54 3.29 -23.41 -15.86
C ALA A 54 2.66 -23.90 -14.53
N THR A 55 3.29 -23.61 -13.39
CA THR A 55 2.80 -23.99 -12.05
C THR A 55 2.09 -22.85 -11.33
N SER A 56 1.95 -21.68 -11.97
CA SER A 56 1.28 -20.53 -11.38
C SER A 56 -0.23 -20.57 -11.64
N THR A 57 -1.01 -20.10 -10.68
CA THR A 57 -2.45 -19.86 -10.81
C THR A 57 -2.72 -18.36 -10.81
N PRO A 58 -2.35 -17.64 -11.88
CA PRO A 58 -2.46 -16.18 -11.89
C PRO A 58 -3.94 -15.77 -11.92
N HIS A 59 -4.24 -14.64 -11.29
CA HIS A 59 -5.57 -14.03 -11.45
C HIS A 59 -5.77 -13.54 -12.90
N THR A 60 -4.69 -13.05 -13.54
CA THR A 60 -4.70 -12.52 -14.90
C THR A 60 -3.52 -13.07 -15.69
N GLY A 61 -3.73 -13.39 -16.97
CA GLY A 61 -2.67 -13.79 -17.89
C GLY A 61 -2.52 -15.29 -18.11
N GLN A 62 -1.65 -15.66 -19.05
CA GLN A 62 -1.45 -17.05 -19.51
C GLN A 62 -0.04 -17.57 -19.20
N PRO A 63 0.11 -18.84 -18.76
CA PRO A 63 1.41 -19.46 -18.56
C PRO A 63 2.35 -19.32 -19.76
N GLY A 64 3.58 -18.87 -19.49
CA GLY A 64 4.63 -18.67 -20.48
C GLY A 64 4.54 -17.38 -21.29
N GLN A 65 3.43 -16.64 -21.23
CA GLN A 65 3.25 -15.39 -21.96
C GLN A 65 3.65 -14.18 -21.12
N LEU A 66 4.23 -13.16 -21.78
CA LEU A 66 4.56 -11.91 -21.10
C LEU A 66 3.29 -11.08 -21.00
N GLU A 67 2.90 -10.77 -19.78
CA GLU A 67 1.70 -10.00 -19.48
C GLU A 67 2.08 -8.59 -19.09
N ARG A 68 1.23 -7.64 -19.46
CA ARG A 68 1.28 -6.25 -18.99
C ARG A 68 -0.11 -5.83 -18.57
N VAL A 69 -0.22 -5.32 -17.36
CA VAL A 69 -1.51 -4.94 -16.79
C VAL A 69 -1.41 -3.59 -16.11
N GLU A 70 -2.48 -2.82 -16.20
CA GLU A 70 -2.59 -1.56 -15.47
C GLU A 70 -2.77 -1.84 -13.98
N GLU A 71 -1.96 -1.20 -13.15
CA GLU A 71 -2.08 -1.25 -11.70
C GLU A 71 -1.86 0.13 -11.10
N TYR A 72 -2.59 0.42 -10.03
CA TYR A 72 -2.31 1.55 -9.18
C TYR A 72 -1.25 1.16 -8.17
N GLN A 73 -0.20 1.97 -8.03
CA GLN A 73 0.59 1.99 -6.80
C GLN A 73 -0.06 2.98 -5.84
N VAL A 74 -0.33 2.53 -4.62
CA VAL A 74 -0.91 3.32 -3.54
C VAL A 74 0.08 3.40 -2.39
N GLU A 75 0.24 4.58 -1.82
CA GLU A 75 1.10 4.86 -0.68
C GLU A 75 0.32 5.54 0.43
N THR A 76 0.45 5.06 1.67
CA THR A 76 -0.25 5.66 2.82
C THR A 76 0.57 5.54 4.10
N LEU A 77 0.34 6.47 5.04
CA LEU A 77 1.01 6.52 6.34
C LEU A 77 0.41 5.47 7.29
N CYS A 78 1.26 4.81 8.07
CA CYS A 78 0.88 4.00 9.22
C CYS A 78 1.63 4.51 10.45
N VAL A 79 0.90 4.99 11.45
CA VAL A 79 1.47 5.45 12.72
C VAL A 79 1.51 4.29 13.71
N GLY A 80 2.71 3.78 13.98
CA GLY A 80 2.97 2.66 14.88
C GLY A 80 2.94 1.28 14.22
N GLU A 81 3.69 0.33 14.80
CA GLU A 81 3.82 -1.03 14.26
C GLU A 81 2.48 -1.79 14.21
N LYS A 82 1.60 -1.57 15.19
CA LYS A 82 0.31 -2.26 15.25
C LYS A 82 -0.56 -1.89 14.04
N VAL A 83 -0.71 -0.61 13.76
CA VAL A 83 -1.48 -0.11 12.61
C VAL A 83 -0.87 -0.62 11.31
N MET A 84 0.46 -0.57 11.18
CA MET A 84 1.14 -1.12 10.01
C MET A 84 0.81 -2.62 9.80
N ARG A 85 0.95 -3.46 10.83
CA ARG A 85 0.70 -4.90 10.73
C ARG A 85 -0.76 -5.21 10.43
N ASP A 86 -1.68 -4.50 11.06
CA ASP A 86 -3.12 -4.68 10.85
C ASP A 86 -3.53 -4.23 9.45
N SER A 87 -2.95 -3.15 8.94
CA SER A 87 -3.17 -2.65 7.58
C SER A 87 -2.66 -3.64 6.52
N VAL A 88 -1.47 -4.21 6.69
CA VAL A 88 -0.95 -5.25 5.79
C VAL A 88 -1.86 -6.50 5.79
N LYS A 89 -2.38 -6.90 6.95
CA LYS A 89 -3.32 -8.03 7.04
C LYS A 89 -4.66 -7.71 6.37
N ALA A 90 -5.19 -6.50 6.57
CA ALA A 90 -6.44 -6.07 5.96
C ALA A 90 -6.31 -6.02 4.44
N LEU A 91 -5.23 -5.41 3.93
CA LEU A 91 -4.90 -5.39 2.51
C LEU A 91 -4.88 -6.80 1.93
N ARG A 92 -4.11 -7.72 2.51
CA ARG A 92 -3.99 -9.11 2.01
C ARG A 92 -5.32 -9.87 1.96
N ARG A 93 -6.29 -9.52 2.80
CA ARG A 93 -7.63 -10.13 2.79
C ARG A 93 -8.53 -9.54 1.72
N ALA A 94 -8.40 -8.24 1.47
CA ALA A 94 -9.20 -7.50 0.49
C ALA A 94 -8.65 -7.63 -0.94
N HIS A 95 -7.35 -7.88 -1.07
CA HIS A 95 -6.66 -7.90 -2.35
C HIS A 95 -7.06 -9.11 -3.22
N PRO A 96 -7.27 -8.92 -4.54
CA PRO A 96 -7.70 -10.01 -5.42
C PRO A 96 -6.62 -11.08 -5.65
N TYR A 97 -5.34 -10.70 -5.58
CA TYR A 97 -4.24 -11.64 -5.80
C TYR A 97 -3.85 -12.39 -4.53
N GLN A 98 -3.50 -13.67 -4.69
CA GLN A 98 -3.00 -14.50 -3.59
C GLN A 98 -1.65 -14.01 -3.04
N GLN A 99 -0.76 -13.54 -3.91
CA GLN A 99 0.52 -12.94 -3.54
C GLN A 99 0.47 -11.45 -3.85
N VAL A 100 0.34 -10.65 -2.79
CA VAL A 100 0.32 -9.19 -2.89
C VAL A 100 1.73 -8.65 -2.72
N VAL A 101 2.18 -7.82 -3.66
CA VAL A 101 3.43 -7.07 -3.50
C VAL A 101 3.16 -5.91 -2.56
N VAL A 102 3.83 -5.93 -1.40
CA VAL A 102 3.70 -4.93 -0.35
C VAL A 102 5.09 -4.51 0.10
N GLU A 103 5.32 -3.20 0.16
CA GLU A 103 6.53 -2.60 0.70
C GLU A 103 6.16 -1.82 1.97
N VAL A 104 6.98 -1.97 3.00
CA VAL A 104 6.83 -1.23 4.26
C VAL A 104 8.15 -0.51 4.51
N VAL A 105 8.12 0.81 4.42
CA VAL A 105 9.29 1.67 4.60
C VAL A 105 9.15 2.38 5.93
N GLN A 106 10.10 2.19 6.84
CA GLN A 106 10.13 2.98 8.07
C GLN A 106 10.49 4.43 7.74
N LEU A 107 9.67 5.36 8.22
CA LEU A 107 9.94 6.78 8.11
C LEU A 107 10.70 7.24 9.36
N VAL A 108 11.81 7.94 9.13
CA VAL A 108 12.67 8.46 10.19
C VAL A 108 12.47 9.97 10.23
N ASP A 109 12.12 10.48 11.41
CA ASP A 109 12.16 11.90 11.69
C ASP A 109 13.62 12.36 11.73
N ILE A 110 13.95 13.34 10.89
CA ILE A 110 15.29 13.91 10.76
C ILE A 110 15.51 15.11 11.67
N GLY A 111 14.52 15.51 12.48
CA GLY A 111 14.67 16.55 13.51
C GLY A 111 14.91 17.94 12.93
N LEU A 112 14.39 18.23 11.74
CA LEU A 112 14.38 19.59 11.20
C LEU A 112 13.20 20.33 11.80
N ASP A 113 13.48 21.43 12.50
CA ASP A 113 12.47 22.29 13.08
C ASP A 113 11.60 22.89 11.97
N GLU A 114 10.28 22.94 12.17
CA GLU A 114 9.35 23.49 11.17
C GLU A 114 9.56 25.00 10.91
N ASP A 115 10.35 25.68 11.75
CA ASP A 115 10.73 27.10 11.61
C ASP A 115 11.69 27.37 10.43
N ASP A 116 12.32 26.35 9.85
CA ASP A 116 13.16 26.51 8.64
C ASP A 116 12.33 26.66 7.34
N ARG A 117 10.99 26.64 7.43
CA ARG A 117 10.06 26.85 6.29
C ARG A 117 9.60 28.31 6.13
N GLN A 118 10.47 29.27 6.43
CA GLN A 118 10.18 30.70 6.21
C GLN A 118 10.85 31.24 4.94
#